data_AF-A0A699Y6U1-F1
#
_entry.id   AF-A0A699Y6U1-F1
#
_cell.length_a   1.000
_cell.length_b   1.000
_cell.length_c   1.000
_cell.angle_alpha   90.00
_cell.angle_beta   90.00
_cell.angle_gamma   90.00
#
_symmetry.space_group_name_H-M   'P 1'
#
loop_
_entity.id
_entity.type
_entity.pdbx_description
1 polymer ?
#
loop_
_entity_poly.entity_id
_entity_poly.type
_entity_poly.pdbx_seq_one_letter_code
_entity_poly.pdbx_strand_id
1 'polypeptide(L)'
;MPALAGLLLWWPGPGVSPSAAQVRSGLAQAAQGRAPPQPRQAAMPLTVMPFTPDCLDISRLRPLDLSSGTQLLVNHMVAMATRQQKEQLANNNFNHGDAETELREIIKSLFVRAAAGVRFLGVENMAGQPLPEGYSAELFILLHLPILEGPDGGPILPITVVDNRLDLTLLKSGRVDINRNMNDFQQYMMPYIPQDEPFHTLKCTHRDVLMLLRRMIFRNALRCKPTSSQKRCLPQLFNDPAMSPWFASYLSPRYAEHLGERGQGRAGAA
;
A
#
# COMPACT_ATOMS: atom_id res chain seq x y z
N MET A 1 -8.22 -2.97 33.11
CA MET A 1 -7.92 -2.35 31.81
C MET A 1 -7.46 -0.90 32.03
N PRO A 2 -6.15 -0.64 32.22
CA PRO A 2 -5.61 0.69 31.97
C PRO A 2 -4.42 0.68 30.99
N ALA A 3 -4.21 1.84 30.36
CA ALA A 3 -3.02 2.25 29.58
C ALA A 3 -2.78 1.57 28.20
N LEU A 4 -3.58 1.94 27.20
CA LEU A 4 -3.24 1.84 25.76
C LEU A 4 -2.75 3.20 25.23
N ALA A 5 -1.87 3.86 25.99
CA ALA A 5 -1.22 5.11 25.59
C ALA A 5 0.28 4.93 25.85
N GLY A 6 1.00 4.54 24.82
CA GLY A 6 2.44 4.33 24.89
C GLY A 6 2.98 3.64 23.65
N LEU A 7 3.72 4.41 22.85
CA LEU A 7 4.68 3.98 21.83
C LEU A 7 4.16 3.45 20.49
N LEU A 8 3.87 4.41 19.60
CA LEU A 8 4.46 4.38 18.25
C LEU A 8 5.32 5.64 18.13
N LEU A 9 6.64 5.45 18.08
CA LEU A 9 7.65 6.50 17.88
C LEU A 9 7.42 7.12 16.49
N TRP A 10 7.00 8.37 16.38
CA TRP A 10 7.72 9.62 16.69
C TRP A 10 8.95 9.80 15.80
N TRP A 11 8.77 10.60 14.74
CA TRP A 11 9.84 11.32 14.07
C TRP A 11 10.12 12.58 14.89
N PRO A 12 11.34 12.81 15.41
CA PRO A 12 11.67 14.10 15.97
C PRO A 12 11.89 15.05 14.79
N GLY A 13 11.04 16.07 14.65
CA GLY A 13 11.42 17.22 13.84
C GLY A 13 12.74 17.81 14.35
N PRO A 14 13.51 18.52 13.52
CA PRO A 14 14.75 19.11 13.98
C PRO A 14 14.44 20.18 15.03
N GLY A 15 14.86 19.95 16.29
CA GLY A 15 15.01 21.03 17.27
C GLY A 15 14.30 20.94 18.63
N VAL A 16 13.96 19.78 19.19
CA VAL A 16 13.44 19.73 20.57
C VAL A 16 14.05 18.59 21.40
N SER A 17 14.89 18.96 22.38
CA SER A 17 15.36 18.07 23.46
C SER A 17 14.34 18.03 24.60
N PRO A 18 14.00 16.86 25.19
CA PRO A 18 13.14 16.81 26.37
C PRO A 18 13.95 16.73 27.67
N SER A 19 13.66 17.66 28.57
CA SER A 19 13.96 17.56 30.01
C SER A 19 12.92 16.69 30.71
N ALA A 20 13.37 15.83 31.62
CA ALA A 20 12.56 14.90 32.38
C ALA A 20 11.85 15.58 33.56
N ALA A 21 10.51 15.58 33.57
CA ALA A 21 9.72 15.76 34.79
C ALA A 21 8.25 15.37 34.59
N GLN A 22 7.68 14.77 35.64
CA GLN A 22 6.25 14.69 35.98
C GLN A 22 5.42 13.51 35.44
N VAL A 23 5.66 12.37 36.10
CA VAL A 23 4.64 11.40 36.50
C VAL A 23 3.83 11.98 37.68
N ARG A 24 2.49 11.99 37.63
CA ARG A 24 1.52 11.49 38.67
C ARG A 24 0.14 12.18 38.67
N SER A 25 -0.85 11.37 39.07
CA SER A 25 -2.26 11.66 39.46
C SER A 25 -3.27 11.78 38.30
N GLY A 26 -4.51 11.28 38.37
CA GLY A 26 -5.23 10.62 39.46
C GLY A 26 -6.36 9.70 38.96
N LEU A 27 -6.70 8.74 39.80
CA LEU A 27 -7.83 7.82 39.71
C LEU A 27 -8.98 8.40 40.55
N ALA A 28 -10.18 8.56 39.99
CA ALA A 28 -11.46 8.29 40.67
C ALA A 28 -12.67 8.59 39.77
N GLN A 29 -13.53 7.58 39.64
CA GLN A 29 -15.00 7.61 39.57
C GLN A 29 -15.70 8.33 38.39
N ALA A 30 -16.45 7.55 37.60
CA ALA A 30 -17.93 7.52 37.68
C ALA A 30 -18.49 6.47 36.71
N ALA A 31 -19.19 5.49 37.26
CA ALA A 31 -20.05 4.57 36.53
C ALA A 31 -21.46 5.17 36.50
N GLN A 32 -22.08 5.28 35.32
CA GLN A 32 -23.53 5.17 35.13
C GLN A 32 -23.92 5.20 33.64
N GLY A 33 -24.79 4.26 33.25
CA GLY A 33 -25.64 4.36 32.06
C GLY A 33 -25.02 3.96 30.71
N ARG A 34 -24.99 2.66 30.39
CA ARG A 34 -24.93 2.22 28.98
C ARG A 34 -26.09 1.27 28.64
N ALA A 35 -26.86 1.68 27.65
CA ALA A 35 -27.89 0.92 26.97
C ALA A 35 -27.33 -0.38 26.33
N PRO A 36 -28.19 -1.40 26.09
CA PRO A 36 -27.75 -2.69 25.58
C PRO A 36 -27.07 -2.56 24.20
N PRO A 37 -26.03 -3.38 23.92
CA PRO A 37 -25.32 -3.32 22.65
C PRO A 37 -26.23 -3.81 21.51
N GLN A 38 -26.34 -3.01 20.45
CA GLN A 38 -26.97 -3.41 19.20
C GLN A 38 -26.23 -4.64 18.60
N PRO A 39 -26.96 -5.54 17.92
CA PRO A 39 -26.36 -6.70 17.28
C PRO A 39 -25.36 -6.25 16.21
N ARG A 40 -24.10 -6.70 16.37
CA ARG A 40 -23.04 -6.50 15.38
C ARG A 40 -23.47 -7.14 14.06
N GLN A 41 -23.46 -6.35 12.98
CA GLN A 41 -23.47 -6.90 11.63
C GLN A 41 -22.32 -7.91 11.52
N ALA A 42 -22.65 -9.15 11.17
CA ALA A 42 -21.67 -10.20 10.96
C ALA A 42 -20.69 -9.76 9.88
N ALA A 43 -19.41 -9.64 10.25
CA ALA A 43 -18.35 -9.51 9.27
C ALA A 43 -18.40 -10.73 8.36
N MET A 44 -18.63 -10.51 7.07
CA MET A 44 -18.65 -11.60 6.10
C MET A 44 -17.30 -12.32 6.15
N PRO A 45 -17.28 -13.66 6.30
CA PRO A 45 -16.05 -14.42 6.20
C PRO A 45 -15.50 -14.24 4.78
N LEU A 46 -14.26 -13.77 4.68
CA LEU A 46 -13.48 -13.82 3.46
C LEU A 46 -13.29 -15.31 3.12
N THR A 47 -14.15 -15.83 2.25
CA THR A 47 -14.04 -17.19 1.73
C THR A 47 -12.67 -17.33 1.07
N VAL A 48 -11.84 -18.21 1.62
CA VAL A 48 -10.57 -18.62 1.04
C VAL A 48 -10.89 -19.27 -0.31
N MET A 49 -10.65 -18.55 -1.39
CA MET A 49 -10.80 -19.07 -2.75
C MET A 49 -9.65 -20.04 -3.04
N PRO A 50 -9.90 -21.19 -3.69
CA PRO A 50 -8.86 -22.12 -4.11
C PRO A 50 -7.89 -21.44 -5.08
N PHE A 51 -6.59 -21.77 -4.97
CA PHE A 51 -5.50 -21.23 -5.79
C PHE A 51 -5.83 -21.35 -7.29
N THR A 52 -6.01 -20.21 -7.95
CA THR A 52 -6.22 -20.14 -9.41
C THR A 52 -4.89 -20.15 -10.17
N PRO A 53 -4.87 -20.61 -11.43
CA PRO A 53 -3.67 -20.69 -12.28
C PRO A 53 -3.06 -19.33 -12.66
N ASP A 54 -3.63 -18.21 -12.22
CA ASP A 54 -3.19 -16.87 -12.58
C ASP A 54 -2.22 -16.22 -11.57
N CYS A 55 -1.42 -17.04 -10.88
CA CYS A 55 -0.37 -16.56 -9.99
C CYS A 55 0.86 -16.12 -10.81
N LEU A 56 1.17 -14.83 -10.80
CA LEU A 56 2.38 -14.31 -11.44
C LEU A 56 3.60 -14.64 -10.56
N ASP A 57 4.50 -15.45 -11.11
CA ASP A 57 5.78 -15.75 -10.48
C ASP A 57 6.81 -14.65 -10.77
N ILE A 58 6.68 -13.53 -10.05
CA ILE A 58 7.58 -12.39 -10.23
C ILE A 58 9.04 -12.72 -9.88
N SER A 59 9.30 -13.82 -9.14
CA SER A 59 10.65 -14.29 -8.86
C SER A 59 11.40 -14.81 -10.10
N ARG A 60 10.69 -15.10 -11.19
CA ARG A 60 11.25 -15.61 -12.45
C ARG A 60 11.34 -14.56 -13.55
N LEU A 61 10.83 -13.36 -13.30
CA LEU A 61 10.86 -12.29 -14.29
C LEU A 61 12.27 -11.72 -14.42
N ARG A 62 12.62 -11.30 -15.64
CA ARG A 62 13.91 -10.69 -15.92
C ARG A 62 13.92 -9.23 -15.45
N PRO A 63 15.08 -8.70 -15.01
CA PRO A 63 15.24 -7.26 -14.83
C PRO A 63 14.89 -6.52 -16.12
N LEU A 64 14.12 -5.44 -16.00
CA LEU A 64 13.89 -4.52 -17.10
C LEU A 64 15.18 -3.77 -17.39
N ASP A 65 15.60 -3.76 -18.64
CA ASP A 65 16.78 -3.01 -19.04
C ASP A 65 16.48 -1.50 -19.01
N LEU A 66 17.09 -0.81 -18.06
CA LEU A 66 17.03 0.65 -17.91
C LEU A 66 18.29 1.34 -18.44
N SER A 67 19.19 0.61 -19.12
CA SER A 67 20.46 1.17 -19.66
C SER A 67 20.24 2.23 -20.73
N SER A 68 19.10 2.20 -21.44
CA SER A 68 18.61 3.29 -22.31
C SER A 68 18.07 4.51 -21.54
N GLY A 69 18.28 4.54 -20.22
CA GLY A 69 17.87 5.60 -19.30
C GLY A 69 16.44 5.47 -18.77
N THR A 70 16.10 6.35 -17.81
CA THR A 70 14.72 6.62 -17.36
C THR A 70 13.78 6.94 -18.52
N GLN A 71 14.31 7.28 -19.69
CA GLN A 71 13.56 7.55 -20.92
C GLN A 71 12.68 6.38 -21.37
N LEU A 72 13.06 5.10 -21.19
CA LEU A 72 12.20 3.97 -21.57
C LEU A 72 11.01 3.80 -20.61
N LEU A 73 11.25 4.03 -19.31
CA LEU A 73 10.20 4.08 -18.29
C LEU A 73 9.28 5.28 -18.52
N VAL A 74 9.85 6.45 -18.84
CA VAL A 74 9.12 7.67 -19.23
C VAL A 74 8.34 7.43 -20.51
N ASN A 75 8.90 6.79 -21.54
CA ASN A 75 8.21 6.48 -22.79
C ASN A 75 7.05 5.51 -22.56
N HIS A 76 7.24 4.48 -21.71
CA HIS A 76 6.12 3.62 -21.29
C HIS A 76 5.04 4.41 -20.55
N MET A 77 5.42 5.31 -19.64
CA MET A 77 4.48 6.17 -18.92
C MET A 77 3.78 7.21 -19.81
N VAL A 78 4.48 7.75 -20.81
CA VAL A 78 3.98 8.73 -21.79
C VAL A 78 3.08 8.06 -22.83
N ALA A 79 3.40 6.84 -23.27
CA ALA A 79 2.54 6.04 -24.13
C ALA A 79 1.19 5.75 -23.46
N MET A 80 1.16 5.63 -22.12
CA MET A 80 -0.10 5.55 -21.37
C MET A 80 -0.89 6.86 -21.40
N ALA A 81 -0.22 8.01 -21.32
CA ALA A 81 -0.88 9.31 -21.40
C ALA A 81 -1.48 9.57 -22.79
N THR A 82 -0.80 9.17 -23.87
CA THR A 82 -1.20 9.51 -25.25
C THR A 82 -2.33 8.64 -25.82
N ARG A 83 -2.44 7.37 -25.41
CA ARG A 83 -3.55 6.51 -25.89
C ARG A 83 -4.87 6.86 -25.22
N GLN A 84 -4.85 7.16 -23.92
CA GLN A 84 -6.05 7.56 -23.17
C GLN A 84 -6.41 9.05 -23.31
N GLN A 85 -5.45 9.98 -23.48
CA GLN A 85 -5.81 11.35 -23.84
C GLN A 85 -6.57 11.40 -25.17
N LYS A 86 -6.26 10.52 -26.12
CA LYS A 86 -7.02 10.41 -27.38
C LYS A 86 -8.43 9.84 -27.19
N GLU A 87 -8.63 8.91 -26.26
CA GLU A 87 -9.95 8.36 -25.91
C GLU A 87 -10.78 9.32 -25.02
N GLN A 88 -10.14 10.06 -24.11
CA GLN A 88 -10.77 11.08 -23.27
C GLN A 88 -11.11 12.35 -24.08
N LEU A 89 -10.27 12.77 -25.03
CA LEU A 89 -10.62 13.87 -25.96
C LEU A 89 -11.82 13.50 -26.86
N ALA A 90 -11.99 12.21 -27.17
CA ALA A 90 -13.14 11.73 -27.93
C ALA A 90 -14.43 11.72 -27.09
N ASN A 91 -14.31 11.58 -25.77
CA ASN A 91 -15.42 11.56 -24.81
C ASN A 91 -15.38 12.79 -23.89
N ASN A 92 -15.43 13.99 -24.48
CA ASN A 92 -15.51 15.25 -23.73
C ASN A 92 -16.83 15.33 -22.96
N ASN A 93 -16.87 14.85 -21.71
CA ASN A 93 -17.91 15.18 -20.72
C ASN A 93 -17.60 14.82 -19.25
N PHE A 94 -16.35 14.57 -18.85
CA PHE A 94 -16.05 14.35 -17.42
C PHE A 94 -15.10 15.43 -16.88
N ASN A 95 -15.74 16.47 -16.33
CA ASN A 95 -15.14 17.32 -15.30
C ASN A 95 -15.00 16.50 -14.01
N HIS A 96 -13.80 16.55 -13.42
CA HIS A 96 -13.31 15.99 -12.14
C HIS A 96 -12.35 14.82 -12.30
N GLY A 97 -11.11 15.03 -11.83
CA GLY A 97 -10.08 13.99 -11.72
C GLY A 97 -10.60 12.84 -10.87
N ASP A 98 -10.96 11.75 -11.52
CA ASP A 98 -11.49 10.57 -10.87
C ASP A 98 -10.40 9.84 -10.07
N ALA A 99 -10.83 9.02 -9.11
CA ALA A 99 -9.93 8.20 -8.29
C ALA A 99 -8.98 7.33 -9.12
N GLU A 100 -9.39 6.97 -10.34
CA GLU A 100 -8.57 6.17 -11.24
C GLU A 100 -7.39 6.97 -11.79
N THR A 101 -7.61 8.21 -12.21
CA THR A 101 -6.56 9.12 -12.68
C THR A 101 -5.53 9.37 -11.58
N GLU A 102 -5.99 9.67 -10.36
CA GLU A 102 -5.08 9.88 -9.22
C GLU A 102 -4.30 8.59 -8.88
N LEU A 103 -4.96 7.42 -8.87
CA LEU A 103 -4.30 6.14 -8.65
C LEU A 103 -3.20 5.88 -9.70
N ARG A 104 -3.46 6.20 -10.98
CA ARG A 104 -2.48 6.06 -12.05
C ARG A 104 -1.26 6.96 -11.82
N GLU A 105 -1.47 8.21 -11.42
CA GLU A 105 -0.38 9.14 -11.11
C GLU A 105 0.42 8.68 -9.88
N ILE A 106 -0.23 8.11 -8.87
CA ILE A 106 0.45 7.48 -7.73
C ILE A 106 1.32 6.32 -8.20
N ILE A 107 0.80 5.41 -9.02
CA ILE A 107 1.57 4.28 -9.55
C ILE A 107 2.76 4.77 -10.37
N LYS A 108 2.55 5.73 -11.29
CA LYS A 108 3.64 6.36 -12.05
C LYS A 108 4.71 6.95 -11.13
N SER A 109 4.31 7.69 -10.10
CA SER A 109 5.24 8.28 -9.12
C SER A 109 6.09 7.22 -8.43
N LEU A 110 5.51 6.07 -8.05
CA LEU A 110 6.24 4.96 -7.45
C LEU A 110 7.33 4.42 -8.37
N PHE A 111 7.05 4.25 -9.67
CA PHE A 111 8.04 3.82 -10.65
C PHE A 111 9.16 4.84 -10.84
N VAL A 112 8.83 6.13 -10.99
CA VAL A 112 9.82 7.20 -11.13
C VAL A 112 10.72 7.27 -9.89
N ARG A 113 10.13 7.21 -8.70
CA ARG A 113 10.86 7.22 -7.42
C ARG A 113 11.79 6.02 -7.29
N ALA A 114 11.31 4.81 -7.61
CA ALA A 114 12.15 3.61 -7.63
C ALA A 114 13.37 3.79 -8.55
N ALA A 115 13.16 4.32 -9.76
CA ALA A 115 14.23 4.58 -10.71
C ALA A 115 15.21 5.67 -10.24
N ALA A 116 14.75 6.62 -9.43
CA ALA A 116 15.57 7.64 -8.78
C ALA A 116 16.30 7.15 -7.51
N GLY A 117 16.19 5.86 -7.18
CA GLY A 117 16.86 5.26 -6.01
C GLY A 117 16.06 5.34 -4.71
N VAL A 118 14.87 5.95 -4.70
CA VAL A 118 14.00 5.97 -3.53
C VAL A 118 13.48 4.57 -3.25
N ARG A 119 13.63 4.11 -2.00
CA ARG A 119 13.23 2.76 -1.59
C ARG A 119 12.03 2.74 -0.67
N PHE A 120 11.85 3.74 0.18
CA PHE A 120 10.83 3.69 1.24
C PHE A 120 9.98 4.96 1.23
N LEU A 121 8.67 4.78 1.39
CA LEU A 121 7.72 5.89 1.39
C LEU A 121 6.43 5.56 2.14
N GLY A 122 5.79 6.60 2.66
CA GLY A 122 4.49 6.54 3.32
C GLY A 122 3.36 6.95 2.37
N VAL A 123 2.17 6.43 2.58
CA VAL A 123 0.94 6.88 1.91
C VAL A 123 0.02 7.52 2.93
N GLU A 124 -0.37 8.78 2.71
CA GLU A 124 -1.25 9.55 3.59
C GLU A 124 -2.65 9.66 2.98
N ASN A 125 -3.69 9.51 3.80
CA ASN A 125 -5.08 9.75 3.38
C ASN A 125 -5.51 11.15 3.76
N MET A 126 -5.58 12.04 2.77
CA MET A 126 -6.01 13.43 2.97
C MET A 126 -7.55 13.58 2.94
N ALA A 127 -8.25 12.57 2.41
CA ALA A 127 -9.70 12.60 2.16
C ALA A 127 -10.54 11.91 3.25
N GLY A 128 -9.90 11.13 4.12
CA GLY A 128 -10.55 10.27 5.09
C GLY A 128 -10.41 10.74 6.53
N GLN A 129 -10.83 9.86 7.44
CA GLN A 129 -10.59 10.09 8.86
C GLN A 129 -9.08 10.08 9.14
N PRO A 130 -8.59 10.96 10.01
CA PRO A 130 -7.20 10.92 10.42
C PRO A 130 -6.88 9.56 11.04
N LEU A 131 -5.60 9.19 10.96
CA LEU A 131 -5.12 8.05 11.70
C LEU A 131 -5.15 8.34 13.21
N PRO A 132 -5.28 7.31 14.06
CA PRO A 132 -5.05 7.45 15.49
C PRO A 132 -3.65 8.00 15.78
N GLU A 133 -3.51 8.68 16.93
CA GLU A 133 -2.22 9.16 17.40
C GLU A 133 -1.16 8.05 17.39
N GLY A 134 0.03 8.37 16.90
CA GLY A 134 1.16 7.44 16.76
C GLY A 134 1.39 6.90 15.34
N TYR A 135 0.44 7.04 14.41
CA TYR A 135 0.64 6.61 13.02
C TYR A 135 0.85 7.83 12.10
N SER A 136 1.95 7.81 11.34
CA SER A 136 2.30 8.88 10.39
C SER A 136 1.78 8.63 8.97
N ALA A 137 1.42 7.39 8.62
CA ALA A 137 0.96 7.02 7.29
C ALA A 137 -0.08 5.89 7.36
N GLU A 138 -0.93 5.77 6.35
CA GLU A 138 -1.93 4.71 6.22
C GLU A 138 -1.32 3.42 5.69
N LEU A 139 -0.35 3.55 4.78
CA LEU A 139 0.48 2.47 4.27
C LEU A 139 1.95 2.88 4.35
N PHE A 140 2.82 1.93 4.65
CA PHE A 140 4.24 2.04 4.32
C PHE A 140 4.55 1.14 3.14
N ILE A 141 5.29 1.64 2.16
CA ILE A 141 5.67 0.89 0.96
C ILE A 141 7.19 0.91 0.80
N LEU A 142 7.77 -0.28 0.73
CA LEU A 142 9.14 -0.54 0.34
C LEU A 142 9.20 -0.99 -1.12
N LEU A 143 9.86 -0.22 -1.96
CA LEU A 143 10.10 -0.50 -3.37
C LEU A 143 11.32 -1.42 -3.49
N HIS A 144 11.18 -2.49 -4.27
CA HIS A 144 12.27 -3.42 -4.54
C HIS A 144 12.82 -3.21 -5.93
N LEU A 145 14.15 -3.14 -6.03
CA LEU A 145 14.86 -3.13 -7.29
C LEU A 145 15.50 -4.50 -7.56
N PRO A 146 15.67 -4.88 -8.84
CA PRO A 146 15.36 -4.10 -10.04
C PRO A 146 13.86 -4.03 -10.35
N ILE A 147 13.45 -3.04 -11.16
CA ILE A 147 12.17 -3.08 -11.88
C ILE A 147 12.26 -4.28 -12.84
N LEU A 148 11.19 -5.06 -12.94
CA LEU A 148 11.13 -6.29 -13.70
C LEU A 148 10.34 -6.08 -14.99
N GLU A 149 10.60 -6.90 -15.99
CA GLU A 149 9.78 -6.96 -17.20
C GLU A 149 8.69 -8.03 -17.03
N GLY A 150 7.44 -7.59 -17.15
CA GLY A 150 6.26 -8.44 -17.11
C GLY A 150 6.07 -9.29 -18.38
N PRO A 151 5.13 -10.24 -18.34
CA PRO A 151 4.86 -11.13 -19.47
C PRO A 151 4.34 -10.41 -20.72
N ASP A 152 3.78 -9.21 -20.54
CA ASP A 152 3.30 -8.31 -21.58
C ASP A 152 4.39 -7.32 -22.07
N GLY A 153 5.63 -7.49 -21.61
CA GLY A 153 6.74 -6.55 -21.83
C GLY A 153 6.60 -5.23 -21.06
N GLY A 154 5.61 -5.11 -20.17
CA GLY A 154 5.40 -3.93 -19.34
C GLY A 154 6.29 -3.94 -18.07
N PRO A 155 6.55 -2.79 -17.45
CA PRO A 155 7.34 -2.75 -16.23
C PRO A 155 6.53 -3.24 -15.03
N ILE A 156 7.16 -4.05 -14.18
CA ILE A 156 6.62 -4.56 -12.92
C ILE A 156 7.53 -4.12 -11.78
N LEU A 157 6.97 -3.43 -10.80
CA LEU A 157 7.69 -2.99 -9.60
C LEU A 157 7.30 -3.89 -8.42
N PRO A 158 8.19 -4.77 -7.94
CA PRO A 158 7.93 -5.53 -6.73
C PRO A 158 7.92 -4.59 -5.51
N ILE A 159 6.97 -4.79 -4.61
CA ILE A 159 6.79 -3.96 -3.40
C ILE A 159 6.56 -4.82 -2.16
N THR A 160 7.01 -4.33 -1.01
CA THR A 160 6.51 -4.77 0.29
C THR A 160 5.65 -3.66 0.88
N VAL A 161 4.50 -4.01 1.46
CA VAL A 161 3.56 -3.05 2.05
C VAL A 161 3.23 -3.45 3.48
N VAL A 162 3.16 -2.47 4.37
CA VAL A 162 2.56 -2.59 5.70
C VAL A 162 1.30 -1.73 5.73
N ASP A 163 0.15 -2.34 6.01
CA ASP A 163 -1.13 -1.62 6.13
C ASP A 163 -1.46 -1.32 7.59
N ASN A 164 -1.30 -0.07 7.98
CA ASN A 164 -1.48 0.36 9.37
C ASN A 164 -2.94 0.31 9.83
N ARG A 165 -3.92 0.47 8.93
CA ARG A 165 -5.34 0.31 9.29
C ARG A 165 -5.67 -1.15 9.56
N LEU A 166 -5.11 -2.04 8.76
CA LEU A 166 -5.29 -3.47 8.98
C LEU A 166 -4.58 -3.89 10.28
N ASP A 167 -3.36 -3.41 10.52
CA ASP A 167 -2.62 -3.66 11.76
C ASP A 167 -3.43 -3.26 12.99
N LEU A 168 -3.96 -2.03 13.01
CA LEU A 168 -4.86 -1.56 14.07
C LEU A 168 -6.09 -2.47 14.28
N THR A 169 -6.64 -3.02 13.21
CA THR A 169 -7.79 -3.93 13.27
C THR A 169 -7.39 -5.30 13.84
N LEU A 170 -6.23 -5.81 13.45
CA LEU A 170 -5.68 -7.08 13.93
C LEU A 170 -5.25 -7.01 15.39
N LEU A 171 -4.62 -5.89 15.80
CA LEU A 171 -4.27 -5.59 17.19
C LEU A 171 -5.51 -5.56 18.08
N LYS A 172 -6.57 -4.84 17.68
CA LYS A 172 -7.84 -4.78 18.43
C LYS A 172 -8.54 -6.13 18.57
N SER A 173 -8.32 -7.04 17.62
CA SER A 173 -8.89 -8.39 17.65
C SER A 173 -7.96 -9.43 18.31
N GLY A 174 -6.81 -9.01 18.83
CA GLY A 174 -5.84 -9.89 19.50
C GLY A 174 -5.15 -10.88 18.55
N ARG A 175 -5.15 -10.60 17.23
CA ARG A 175 -4.57 -11.48 16.20
C ARG A 175 -3.10 -11.19 15.91
N VAL A 176 -2.62 -10.01 16.31
CA VAL A 176 -1.23 -9.58 16.15
C VAL A 176 -0.69 -9.16 17.51
N ASP A 177 0.57 -9.53 17.77
CA ASP A 177 1.33 -9.06 18.92
C ASP A 177 2.06 -7.76 18.55
N ILE A 178 1.83 -6.71 19.33
CA ILE A 178 2.37 -5.37 19.06
C ILE A 178 3.90 -5.33 19.10
N ASN A 179 4.53 -6.05 20.02
CA ASN A 179 5.99 -6.04 20.16
C ASN A 179 6.63 -6.78 19.00
N ARG A 180 6.02 -7.91 18.58
CA ARG A 180 6.46 -8.63 17.39
C ARG A 180 6.34 -7.77 16.14
N ASN A 181 5.20 -7.13 15.93
CA ASN A 181 4.99 -6.28 14.74
C ASN A 181 5.96 -5.08 14.72
N MET A 182 6.24 -4.48 15.89
CA MET A 182 7.24 -3.43 16.02
C MET A 182 8.63 -3.92 15.67
N ASN A 183 9.05 -5.07 16.22
CA ASN A 183 10.35 -5.66 15.91
C ASN A 183 10.48 -5.99 14.42
N ASP A 184 9.42 -6.53 13.80
CA ASP A 184 9.37 -6.80 12.36
C ASP A 184 9.52 -5.48 11.56
N PHE A 185 8.85 -4.39 11.96
CA PHE A 185 8.99 -3.08 11.32
C PHE A 185 10.42 -2.52 11.43
N GLN A 186 11.00 -2.56 12.63
CA GLN A 186 12.37 -2.13 12.88
C GLN A 186 13.38 -2.94 12.06
N GLN A 187 13.19 -4.25 11.99
CA GLN A 187 14.09 -5.13 11.27
C GLN A 187 14.00 -4.95 9.76
N TYR A 188 12.78 -4.86 9.21
CA TYR A 188 12.58 -4.97 7.76
C TYR A 188 12.35 -3.64 7.04
N MET A 189 11.89 -2.59 7.73
CA MET A 189 11.56 -1.29 7.11
C MET A 189 12.55 -0.20 7.49
N MET A 190 12.94 -0.10 8.77
CA MET A 190 13.82 1.00 9.22
C MET A 190 15.16 1.11 8.49
N PRO A 191 15.84 0.03 8.06
CA PRO A 191 17.10 0.15 7.31
C PRO A 191 16.96 0.90 5.98
N TYR A 192 15.74 1.07 5.47
CA TYR A 192 15.46 1.75 4.21
C TYR A 192 14.89 3.17 4.40
N ILE A 193 14.68 3.59 5.65
CA ILE A 193 14.25 4.96 5.96
C ILE A 193 15.44 5.90 5.70
N PRO A 194 15.28 6.95 4.88
CA PRO A 194 16.34 7.92 4.67
C PRO A 194 16.71 8.61 6.00
N GLN A 195 18.00 8.63 6.33
CA GLN A 195 18.48 9.25 7.58
C GLN A 195 18.69 10.76 7.41
N ASP A 196 19.17 11.18 6.24
CA ASP A 196 19.57 12.57 5.95
C ASP A 196 18.69 13.24 4.87
N GLU A 197 17.64 12.56 4.42
CA GLU A 197 16.72 13.07 3.39
C GLU A 197 15.29 13.14 3.91
N PRO A 198 14.47 14.06 3.37
CA PRO A 198 13.07 14.16 3.76
C PRO A 198 12.32 12.86 3.46
N PHE A 199 11.57 12.39 4.46
CA PHE A 199 10.70 11.23 4.31
C PHE A 199 9.71 11.43 3.16
N HIS A 200 9.74 10.51 2.19
CA HIS A 200 8.88 10.61 1.03
C HIS A 200 7.45 10.15 1.35
N THR A 201 6.49 11.03 1.07
CA THR A 201 5.06 10.71 1.24
C THR A 201 4.30 10.87 -0.07
N LEU A 202 3.32 9.99 -0.27
CA LEU A 202 2.32 10.06 -1.33
C LEU A 202 0.99 10.43 -0.71
N LYS A 203 0.36 11.49 -1.20
CA LYS A 203 -0.90 11.99 -0.67
C LYS A 203 -2.04 11.48 -1.53
N CYS A 204 -2.95 10.73 -0.92
CA CYS A 204 -4.22 10.35 -1.53
C CYS A 204 -5.25 11.44 -1.20
N THR A 205 -5.64 12.23 -2.20
CA THR A 205 -6.56 13.36 -2.07
C THR A 205 -8.00 13.00 -2.37
N HIS A 206 -8.24 11.98 -3.19
CA HIS A 206 -9.58 11.49 -3.47
C HIS A 206 -9.93 10.31 -2.56
N ARG A 207 -11.16 10.32 -2.02
CA ARG A 207 -11.65 9.39 -0.99
C ARG A 207 -11.42 7.92 -1.32
N ASP A 208 -11.66 7.54 -2.57
CA ASP A 208 -11.63 6.14 -2.98
C ASP A 208 -10.24 5.65 -3.43
N VAL A 209 -9.27 6.54 -3.65
CA VAL A 209 -7.95 6.19 -4.22
C VAL A 209 -7.20 5.22 -3.33
N LEU A 210 -7.18 5.48 -2.02
CA LEU A 210 -6.50 4.61 -1.07
C LEU A 210 -7.17 3.22 -0.98
N MET A 211 -8.50 3.17 -1.10
CA MET A 211 -9.23 1.90 -1.16
C MET A 211 -8.91 1.12 -2.43
N LEU A 212 -8.84 1.79 -3.58
CA LEU A 212 -8.46 1.17 -4.84
C LEU A 212 -7.01 0.66 -4.80
N LEU A 213 -6.09 1.47 -4.27
CA LEU A 213 -4.69 1.09 -4.07
C LEU A 213 -4.56 -0.15 -3.19
N ARG A 214 -5.22 -0.18 -2.02
CA ARG A 214 -5.27 -1.36 -1.14
C ARG A 214 -5.82 -2.58 -1.85
N ARG A 215 -6.96 -2.45 -2.53
CA ARG A 215 -7.61 -3.56 -3.26
C ARG A 215 -6.69 -4.14 -4.31
N MET A 216 -5.98 -3.29 -5.05
CA MET A 216 -4.99 -3.71 -6.05
C MET A 216 -3.81 -4.44 -5.39
N ILE A 217 -3.21 -3.86 -4.35
CA ILE A 217 -2.09 -4.46 -3.61
C ILE A 217 -2.48 -5.85 -3.08
N PHE A 218 -3.65 -5.97 -2.45
CA PHE A 218 -4.10 -7.23 -1.85
C PHE A 218 -4.41 -8.27 -2.92
N ARG A 219 -5.10 -7.88 -3.99
CA ARG A 219 -5.40 -8.78 -5.11
C ARG A 219 -4.11 -9.36 -5.70
N ASN A 220 -3.09 -8.52 -5.88
CA ASN A 220 -1.81 -8.93 -6.42
C ASN A 220 -1.02 -9.78 -5.41
N ALA A 221 -1.07 -9.44 -4.12
CA ALA A 221 -0.40 -10.19 -3.06
C ALA A 221 -0.87 -11.65 -3.00
N LEU A 222 -2.18 -11.88 -3.15
CA LEU A 222 -2.77 -13.22 -3.19
C LEU A 222 -2.37 -14.03 -4.44
N ARG A 223 -1.88 -13.36 -5.49
CA ARG A 223 -1.51 -13.95 -6.79
C ARG A 223 -0.02 -13.81 -7.10
N CYS A 224 0.78 -13.41 -6.12
CA CYS A 224 2.20 -13.12 -6.29
C CYS A 224 3.01 -14.27 -5.67
N LYS A 225 4.01 -14.77 -6.40
CA LYS A 225 5.14 -15.47 -5.76
C LYS A 225 6.28 -14.46 -5.55
N PRO A 226 6.55 -14.03 -4.31
CA PRO A 226 7.51 -12.96 -4.05
C PRO A 226 8.94 -13.33 -4.45
N THR A 227 9.71 -12.32 -4.82
CA THR A 227 11.15 -12.47 -5.07
C THR A 227 11.91 -12.79 -3.78
N SER A 228 13.15 -13.28 -3.90
CA SER A 228 14.04 -13.47 -2.75
C SER A 228 14.34 -12.15 -2.02
N SER A 229 14.35 -11.00 -2.72
CA SER A 229 14.56 -9.70 -2.09
C SER A 229 13.37 -9.31 -1.19
N GLN A 230 12.14 -9.55 -1.67
CA GLN A 230 10.94 -9.31 -0.88
C GLN A 230 10.90 -10.21 0.36
N LYS A 231 11.19 -11.51 0.19
CA LYS A 231 11.18 -12.47 1.31
C LYS A 231 12.16 -12.12 2.43
N ARG A 232 13.27 -11.43 2.14
CA ARG A 232 14.22 -10.94 3.16
C ARG A 232 13.72 -9.73 3.94
N CYS A 233 12.66 -9.07 3.47
CA CYS A 233 12.09 -7.86 4.06
C CYS A 233 10.66 -8.11 4.54
N LEU A 234 10.34 -9.34 4.94
CA LEU A 234 9.01 -9.76 5.36
C LEU A 234 9.12 -10.59 6.64
N PRO A 235 8.14 -10.48 7.54
CA PRO A 235 8.00 -11.40 8.65
C PRO A 235 7.56 -12.80 8.17
N GLN A 236 7.53 -13.74 9.10
CA GLN A 236 7.12 -15.12 8.84
C GLN A 236 5.69 -15.23 8.28
N LEU A 237 4.77 -14.41 8.77
CA LEU A 237 3.37 -14.35 8.31
C LEU A 237 3.19 -13.11 7.44
N PHE A 238 2.93 -13.32 6.14
CA PHE A 238 2.66 -12.26 5.18
C PHE A 238 1.65 -12.75 4.14
N ASN A 239 1.02 -11.82 3.40
CA ASN A 239 -0.03 -12.09 2.40
C ASN A 239 -1.28 -12.81 2.96
N ASP A 240 -1.46 -12.83 4.27
CA ASP A 240 -2.68 -13.29 4.94
C ASP A 240 -3.36 -12.12 5.65
N PRO A 241 -4.35 -11.45 5.02
CA PRO A 241 -5.01 -10.29 5.61
C PRO A 241 -5.79 -10.61 6.88
N ALA A 242 -6.06 -11.89 7.18
CA ALA A 242 -6.72 -12.29 8.41
C ALA A 242 -5.77 -12.31 9.62
N MET A 243 -4.45 -12.38 9.37
CA MET A 243 -3.43 -12.64 10.39
C MET A 243 -2.23 -11.70 10.33
N SER A 244 -2.02 -10.97 9.22
CA SER A 244 -0.85 -10.14 9.01
C SER A 244 -1.19 -8.83 8.26
N PRO A 245 -0.66 -7.68 8.71
CA PRO A 245 -0.72 -6.43 7.96
C PRO A 245 0.36 -6.33 6.87
N TRP A 246 1.19 -7.35 6.69
CA TRP A 246 2.33 -7.35 5.77
C TRP A 246 2.01 -8.04 4.45
N PHE A 247 2.36 -7.36 3.36
CA PHE A 247 2.11 -7.86 2.01
C PHE A 247 3.36 -7.78 1.14
N ALA A 248 3.70 -8.88 0.48
CA ALA A 248 4.53 -8.88 -0.71
C ALA A 248 3.64 -8.86 -1.95
N SER A 249 3.78 -7.79 -2.72
CA SER A 249 2.93 -7.51 -3.88
C SER A 249 3.77 -6.98 -5.04
N TYR A 250 3.10 -6.55 -6.10
CA TYR A 250 3.73 -5.87 -7.21
C TYR A 250 2.79 -4.83 -7.80
N LEU A 251 3.37 -3.85 -8.48
CA LEU A 251 2.67 -2.83 -9.25
C LEU A 251 3.04 -2.95 -10.72
N SER A 252 2.10 -2.65 -11.59
CA SER A 252 2.28 -2.47 -13.03
C SER A 252 1.57 -1.18 -13.41
N PRO A 253 2.10 -0.35 -14.31
CA PRO A 253 1.37 0.83 -14.76
C PRO A 253 0.17 0.44 -15.65
N ARG A 254 0.13 -0.79 -16.20
CA ARG A 254 -0.85 -1.22 -17.22
C ARG A 254 -2.16 -1.80 -16.66
N TYR A 255 -2.52 -1.56 -15.40
CA TYR A 255 -3.76 -2.11 -14.81
C TYR A 255 -5.06 -1.75 -15.57
N ALA A 256 -5.07 -0.73 -16.42
CA ALA A 256 -6.19 -0.39 -17.30
C ALA A 256 -6.67 -1.57 -18.15
N GLU A 257 -5.73 -2.29 -18.76
CA GLU A 257 -6.00 -3.34 -19.74
C GLU A 257 -6.54 -4.61 -19.05
N HIS A 258 -6.50 -4.68 -17.72
CA HIS A 258 -6.95 -5.84 -16.92
C HIS A 258 -8.11 -5.52 -15.97
N LEU A 259 -8.50 -4.25 -15.87
CA LEU A 259 -9.64 -3.80 -15.07
C LEU A 259 -10.86 -3.45 -15.92
N GLY A 260 -10.75 -3.43 -17.25
CA GLY A 260 -11.81 -3.03 -18.17
C GLY A 260 -11.83 -3.71 -19.53
N GLU A 261 -11.85 -5.04 -19.60
CA GLU A 261 -12.39 -5.77 -20.77
C GLU A 261 -13.12 -7.06 -20.32
N ARG A 262 -14.29 -6.92 -19.70
CA ARG A 262 -15.37 -7.91 -19.84
C ARG A 262 -16.50 -7.25 -20.58
N GLY A 263 -16.28 -7.11 -21.88
CA GLY A 263 -17.20 -6.47 -22.81
C GLY A 263 -16.97 -6.87 -24.26
N GLN A 264 -16.26 -7.96 -24.55
CA GLN A 264 -16.46 -8.64 -25.83
C GLN A 264 -17.76 -9.44 -25.73
N GLY A 265 -18.86 -8.74 -25.96
CA GLY A 265 -20.02 -9.36 -26.57
C GLY A 265 -19.57 -10.01 -27.87
N ARG A 266 -19.64 -11.33 -27.91
CA ARG A 266 -19.77 -12.10 -29.15
C ARG A 266 -20.82 -11.43 -30.04
N ALA A 267 -20.39 -10.90 -31.18
CA ALA A 267 -21.16 -10.78 -32.42
C ALA A 267 -20.17 -10.39 -33.52
N GLY A 268 -19.94 -11.14 -34.59
CA GLY A 268 -20.49 -12.43 -34.99
C GLY A 268 -19.55 -13.07 -36.00
N ALA A 269 -19.62 -14.38 -36.08
CA ALA A 269 -19.13 -15.15 -37.22
C ALA A 269 -20.16 -15.01 -38.36
N ALA A 270 -19.69 -14.58 -39.52
CA ALA A 270 -20.10 -15.00 -40.86
C ALA A 270 -19.05 -14.46 -41.85
#